data_AF-A0ABD6BB92-F1
#
_entry.id   AF-A0ABD6BB92-F1
#
_cell.length_a   1.000
_cell.length_b   1.000
_cell.length_c   1.000
_cell.angle_alpha   90.00
_cell.angle_beta   90.00
_cell.angle_gamma   90.00
#
_symmetry.space_group_name_H-M   'P 1'
#
loop_
_entity.id
_entity.type
_entity.pdbx_description
1 polymer ?
#
loop_
_entity_poly.entity_id
_entity_poly.type
_entity_poly.pdbx_seq_one_letter_code
_entity_poly.pdbx_strand_id
1 'polypeptide(L)'
;MADSSELNEEFDQELDQLLPDSISLEDPPEEPRSDSADSPTTWQQRVSNWHPSHGVTAERQLELANREIDRYCEALDLPKSVKQMAEQTFKQYTATTDEFLIELVVAGIVYSSAKLNEYPITPEDIVRTSNEMVTRKILLRTSKEIVSELGLDPTAFFDASMYVGRFCEELNLVPAVGPRAKQILDYCNEAEITSGKSPTGLAAAAIYNACREQDYDITQSEISDVAEVSELTIRNRYQEQREVVNEIERPEDDVTKVVEWAIDRIKLQPEVRSEIRFVLDFVDESKELVHESEEIDDEPDEKPLRWGMAIVMVGARRADYDLNYSTLKALSGVKTDDIRSNVSLLQAVTPPS
;
A
#
# COMPACT_ATOMS: atom_id res chain seq x y z
N MET A 1 -21.92 17.84 1.85
CA MET A 1 -21.25 18.08 3.14
C MET A 1 -21.82 17.03 4.07
N ALA A 2 -21.08 15.94 4.27
CA ALA A 2 -21.48 14.91 5.24
C ALA A 2 -21.59 15.54 6.63
N ASP A 3 -22.52 15.07 7.45
CA ASP A 3 -22.61 15.48 8.85
C ASP A 3 -21.35 15.03 9.59
N SER A 4 -20.77 15.87 10.45
CA SER A 4 -19.65 15.49 11.33
C SER A 4 -19.95 14.23 12.15
N SER A 5 -21.23 13.97 12.45
CA SER A 5 -21.67 12.74 13.11
C SER A 5 -21.57 11.51 12.19
N GLU A 6 -21.91 11.64 10.91
CA GLU A 6 -21.83 10.55 9.94
C GLU A 6 -20.36 10.17 9.66
N LEU A 7 -19.47 11.16 9.53
CA LEU A 7 -18.04 10.92 9.33
C LEU A 7 -17.39 10.18 10.51
N ASN A 8 -17.82 10.48 11.74
CA ASN A 8 -17.33 9.77 12.92
C ASN A 8 -17.86 8.34 13.00
N GLU A 9 -19.14 8.10 12.64
CA GLU A 9 -19.68 6.74 12.59
C GLU A 9 -19.00 5.89 11.51
N GLU A 10 -18.70 6.48 10.34
CA GLU A 10 -17.97 5.82 9.25
C GLU A 10 -16.53 5.52 9.67
N PHE A 11 -15.82 6.49 10.27
CA PHE A 11 -14.50 6.28 10.85
C PHE A 11 -14.47 5.15 11.87
N ASP A 12 -15.49 5.10 12.74
CA ASP A 12 -15.60 4.07 13.75
C ASP A 12 -15.75 2.69 13.13
N GLN A 13 -16.62 2.56 12.12
CA GLN A 13 -16.82 1.32 11.38
C GLN A 13 -15.58 0.88 10.61
N GLU A 14 -14.91 1.81 9.92
CA GLU A 14 -13.70 1.49 9.16
C GLU A 14 -12.57 1.04 10.08
N LEU A 15 -12.37 1.69 11.22
CA LEU A 15 -11.31 1.29 12.14
C LEU A 15 -11.62 -0.03 12.86
N ASP A 16 -12.89 -0.32 13.15
CA ASP A 16 -13.30 -1.61 13.72
C ASP A 16 -13.13 -2.75 12.69
N GLN A 17 -13.30 -2.47 11.40
CA GLN A 17 -12.96 -3.41 10.33
C GLN A 17 -11.44 -3.65 10.21
N LEU A 18 -10.63 -2.61 10.43
CA LEU A 18 -9.17 -2.72 10.47
C LEU A 18 -8.66 -3.46 11.72
N LEU A 19 -9.42 -3.41 12.81
CA LEU A 19 -9.08 -3.98 14.11
C LEU A 19 -10.18 -4.95 14.59
N PRO A 20 -10.42 -6.08 13.91
CA PRO A 20 -11.51 -6.98 14.28
C PRO A 20 -11.40 -7.41 15.76
N ASP A 21 -12.55 -7.45 16.43
CA ASP A 21 -12.69 -7.52 17.90
C ASP A 21 -12.13 -8.77 18.59
N SER A 22 -11.53 -9.72 17.88
CA SER A 22 -10.88 -10.86 18.52
C SER A 22 -9.45 -10.54 18.92
N ILE A 23 -9.29 -9.89 20.08
CA ILE A 23 -8.27 -10.18 21.11
C ILE A 23 -8.75 -9.44 22.35
N SER A 24 -9.07 -10.20 23.40
CA SER A 24 -9.52 -9.70 24.70
C SER A 24 -8.50 -8.71 25.28
N LEU A 25 -8.96 -7.63 25.90
CA LEU A 25 -8.11 -6.74 26.71
C LEU A 25 -7.51 -7.45 27.94
N GLU A 26 -7.90 -8.70 28.19
CA GLU A 26 -7.30 -9.58 29.20
C GLU A 26 -6.13 -10.41 28.66
N ASP A 27 -5.89 -10.43 27.35
CA ASP A 27 -4.73 -11.13 26.79
C ASP A 27 -3.51 -10.18 26.77
N PRO A 28 -2.46 -10.44 27.58
CA PRO A 28 -1.20 -9.71 27.44
C PRO A 28 -0.65 -9.94 26.02
N PRO A 29 0.17 -9.01 25.48
CA PRO A 29 0.87 -9.26 24.23
C PRO A 29 1.54 -10.64 24.29
N GLU A 30 1.35 -11.48 23.27
CA GLU A 30 1.91 -12.84 23.23
C GLU A 30 3.38 -12.79 23.66
N GLU A 31 3.69 -13.48 24.77
CA GLU A 31 5.05 -13.54 25.27
C GLU A 31 5.95 -14.07 24.16
N PRO A 32 7.09 -13.43 23.85
CA PRO A 32 8.12 -14.12 23.09
C PRO A 32 8.45 -15.38 23.88
N ARG A 33 8.33 -16.56 23.27
CA ARG A 33 8.73 -17.83 23.87
C ARG A 33 10.23 -17.77 24.17
N SER A 34 10.59 -17.22 25.32
CA SER A 34 11.94 -17.24 25.86
C SER A 34 12.00 -18.39 26.85
N ASP A 35 12.87 -19.36 26.58
CA ASP A 35 13.15 -20.50 27.46
C ASP A 35 13.95 -20.10 28.74
N SER A 36 14.01 -18.80 29.07
CA SER A 36 14.69 -18.31 30.27
C SER A 36 13.69 -18.06 31.40
N ALA A 37 13.88 -18.78 32.50
CA ALA A 37 13.07 -18.75 33.70
C ALA A 37 13.30 -17.50 34.58
N ASP A 38 13.05 -16.31 34.05
CA ASP A 38 12.95 -15.08 34.84
C ASP A 38 11.52 -14.51 34.75
N SER A 39 10.92 -14.37 35.94
CA SER A 39 9.50 -14.10 36.29
C SER A 39 8.71 -13.15 35.37
N PRO A 40 7.41 -13.43 35.08
CA PRO A 40 6.56 -12.51 34.32
C PRO A 40 6.18 -11.32 35.21
N THR A 41 6.72 -10.14 34.93
CA THR A 41 6.15 -8.89 35.47
C THR A 41 4.73 -8.74 34.91
N THR A 42 3.72 -8.71 35.79
CA THR A 42 2.32 -8.51 35.40
C THR A 42 2.14 -7.17 34.67
N TRP A 43 1.13 -7.07 33.79
CA TRP A 43 0.75 -5.82 33.10
C TRP A 43 0.77 -4.61 34.06
N GLN A 44 0.25 -4.78 35.28
CA GLN A 44 0.23 -3.79 36.37
C GLN A 44 1.62 -3.32 36.83
N GLN A 45 2.63 -4.19 36.85
CA GLN A 45 4.02 -3.82 37.19
C GLN A 45 4.71 -3.12 36.02
N ARG A 46 4.27 -3.40 34.80
CA ARG A 46 4.76 -2.83 33.55
C ARG A 46 4.27 -1.38 33.33
N VAL A 47 2.98 -1.10 33.55
CA VAL A 47 2.43 0.28 33.60
C VAL A 47 2.78 1.05 34.88
N SER A 48 3.50 0.45 35.83
CA SER A 48 3.88 1.11 37.09
C SER A 48 4.74 2.37 36.90
N ASN A 49 5.38 2.53 35.74
CA ASN A 49 6.18 3.71 35.40
C ASN A 49 5.41 4.76 34.57
N TRP A 50 4.18 4.43 34.14
CA TRP A 50 3.34 5.37 33.40
C TRP A 50 2.58 6.26 34.37
N HIS A 51 2.35 7.49 33.95
CA HIS A 51 1.77 8.50 34.80
C HIS A 51 0.25 8.54 34.56
N PRO A 52 -0.57 8.09 35.52
CA PRO A 52 -2.00 8.36 35.47
C PRO A 52 -2.23 9.87 35.59
N SER A 53 -3.24 10.39 34.89
CA SER A 53 -3.68 11.79 35.02
C SER A 53 -4.09 12.11 36.45
N HIS A 54 -4.74 11.16 37.14
CA HIS A 54 -5.21 11.32 38.51
C HIS A 54 -4.05 11.49 39.50
N GLY A 55 -4.13 12.54 40.33
CA GLY A 55 -3.10 12.85 41.32
C GLY A 55 -1.90 13.63 40.77
N VAL A 56 -1.89 13.97 39.47
CA VAL A 56 -0.87 14.82 38.83
C VAL A 56 -1.50 16.18 38.50
N THR A 57 -0.81 17.28 38.83
CA THR A 57 -1.31 18.62 38.51
C THR A 57 -1.33 18.85 37.00
N ALA A 58 -2.25 19.67 36.48
CA ALA A 58 -2.31 19.98 35.05
C ALA A 58 -0.98 20.54 34.49
N GLU A 59 -0.27 21.36 35.26
CA GLU A 59 1.07 21.85 34.90
C GLU A 59 2.06 20.69 34.75
N ARG A 60 2.06 19.75 35.69
CA ARG A 60 2.94 18.58 35.62
C ARG A 60 2.55 17.61 34.51
N GLN A 61 1.26 17.43 34.24
CA GLN A 61 0.79 16.63 33.11
C GLN A 61 1.32 17.20 31.79
N LEU A 62 1.23 18.52 31.61
CA LEU A 62 1.73 19.22 30.42
C LEU A 62 3.26 19.10 30.29
N GLU A 63 4.01 19.23 31.38
CA GLU A 63 5.47 19.03 31.36
C GLU A 63 5.85 17.61 30.92
N LEU A 64 5.19 16.59 31.47
CA LEU A 64 5.43 15.19 31.13
C LEU A 64 5.07 14.92 29.66
N ALA A 65 3.93 15.43 29.22
CA ALA A 65 3.46 15.27 27.85
C ALA A 65 4.39 15.94 26.84
N ASN A 66 4.77 17.19 27.06
CA ASN A 66 5.69 17.91 26.16
C ASN A 66 7.03 17.21 26.04
N ARG A 67 7.56 16.66 27.14
CA ARG A 67 8.80 15.87 27.11
C ARG A 67 8.66 14.62 26.25
N GLU A 68 7.54 13.91 26.32
CA GLU A 68 7.29 12.74 25.47
C GLU A 68 7.03 13.12 24.01
N ILE A 69 6.31 14.21 23.75
CA ILE A 69 6.13 14.76 22.40
C ILE A 69 7.50 15.09 21.79
N ASP A 70 8.37 15.79 22.54
CA ASP A 70 9.73 16.11 22.11
C ASP A 70 10.52 14.85 21.76
N ARG A 71 10.45 13.82 22.61
CA ARG A 71 11.12 12.54 22.37
C ARG A 71 10.66 11.88 21.07
N TYR A 72 9.35 11.82 20.81
CA TYR A 72 8.84 11.26 19.55
C TYR A 72 9.25 12.10 18.34
N CYS A 73 9.10 13.43 18.43
CA CYS A 73 9.45 14.33 17.32
C CYS A 73 10.94 14.26 16.97
N GLU A 74 11.83 14.18 17.97
CA GLU A 74 13.26 14.02 17.74
C GLU A 74 13.62 12.64 17.17
N ALA A 75 13.05 11.57 17.73
CA ALA A 75 13.35 10.20 17.30
C ALA A 75 12.86 9.89 15.88
N LEU A 76 11.75 10.50 15.45
CA LEU A 76 11.11 10.26 14.17
C LEU A 76 11.29 11.41 13.15
N ASP A 77 12.14 12.39 13.48
CA ASP A 77 12.38 13.59 12.66
C ASP A 77 11.08 14.29 12.22
N LEU A 78 10.12 14.42 13.14
CA LEU A 78 8.82 15.01 12.83
C LEU A 78 8.93 16.53 12.68
N PRO A 79 8.23 17.11 11.70
CA PRO A 79 8.30 18.55 11.45
C PRO A 79 7.66 19.34 12.60
N LYS A 80 8.07 20.60 12.73
CA LYS A 80 7.55 21.51 13.77
C LYS A 80 6.03 21.67 13.75
N SER A 81 5.40 21.55 12.59
CA SER A 81 3.94 21.61 12.45
C SER A 81 3.24 20.45 13.20
N VAL A 82 3.79 19.23 13.10
CA VAL A 82 3.29 18.06 13.82
C VAL A 82 3.45 18.25 15.33
N LYS A 83 4.63 18.73 15.78
CA LYS A 83 4.86 19.04 17.20
C LYS A 83 3.85 20.07 17.74
N GLN A 84 3.67 21.19 17.03
CA GLN A 84 2.75 22.26 17.45
C GLN A 84 1.31 21.75 17.53
N MET A 85 0.89 20.94 16.57
CA MET A 85 -0.42 20.31 16.60
C MET A 85 -0.54 19.37 17.80
N ALA A 86 0.45 18.49 18.04
CA ALA A 86 0.43 17.57 19.17
C ALA A 86 0.30 18.28 20.53
N GLU A 87 1.06 19.36 20.74
CA GLU A 87 0.97 20.17 21.97
C GLU A 87 -0.42 20.82 22.15
N GLN A 88 -1.05 21.25 21.06
CA GLN A 88 -2.38 21.85 21.08
C GLN A 88 -3.46 20.78 21.31
N THR A 89 -3.38 19.67 20.59
CA THR A 89 -4.31 18.54 20.70
C THR A 89 -4.28 17.95 22.11
N PHE A 90 -3.10 17.85 22.75
CA PHE A 90 -3.01 17.40 24.15
C PHE A 90 -3.81 18.31 25.09
N LYS A 91 -3.62 19.63 25.00
CA LYS A 91 -4.36 20.59 25.83
C LYS A 91 -5.87 20.49 25.60
N GLN A 92 -6.30 20.33 24.35
CA GLN A 92 -7.72 20.16 24.01
C GLN A 92 -8.29 18.85 24.58
N TYR A 93 -7.58 17.73 24.43
CA TYR A 93 -8.01 16.43 24.92
C TYR A 93 -8.12 16.38 26.45
N THR A 94 -7.14 16.92 27.17
CA THR A 94 -7.18 17.00 28.65
C THR A 94 -8.29 17.92 29.19
N ALA A 95 -8.90 18.76 28.34
CA ALA A 95 -10.04 19.58 28.73
C ALA A 95 -11.38 18.85 28.61
N THR A 96 -11.42 17.71 27.90
CA THR A 96 -12.64 16.88 27.73
C THR A 96 -12.62 15.63 28.60
N THR A 97 -11.44 15.12 28.95
CA THR A 97 -11.26 13.86 29.68
C THR A 97 -10.38 14.01 30.91
N ASP A 98 -10.81 13.46 32.05
CA ASP A 98 -10.08 13.53 33.33
C ASP A 98 -9.21 12.29 33.62
N GLU A 99 -9.52 11.13 33.03
CA GLU A 99 -8.87 9.84 33.32
C GLU A 99 -8.14 9.28 32.09
N PHE A 100 -6.81 9.28 32.14
CA PHE A 100 -5.98 8.74 31.07
C PHE A 100 -4.54 8.45 31.55
N LEU A 101 -3.79 7.72 30.73
CA LEU A 101 -2.35 7.51 30.90
C LEU A 101 -1.62 8.47 29.96
N ILE A 102 -0.74 9.31 30.52
CA ILE A 102 -0.11 10.41 29.78
C ILE A 102 0.69 9.88 28.58
N GLU A 103 1.55 8.89 28.78
CA GLU A 103 2.42 8.33 27.73
C GLU A 103 1.62 7.72 26.57
N LEU A 104 0.50 7.05 26.90
CA LEU A 104 -0.38 6.43 25.93
C LEU A 104 -1.11 7.48 25.08
N VAL A 105 -1.71 8.47 25.75
CA VAL A 105 -2.39 9.58 25.07
C VAL A 105 -1.40 10.34 24.20
N VAL A 106 -0.19 10.61 24.67
CA VAL A 106 0.83 11.29 23.86
C VAL A 106 1.17 10.48 22.60
N ALA A 107 1.33 9.16 22.70
CA ALA A 107 1.60 8.32 21.53
C ALA A 107 0.46 8.42 20.49
N GLY A 108 -0.79 8.33 20.93
CA GLY A 108 -1.97 8.53 20.08
C GLY A 108 -2.03 9.93 19.48
N ILE A 109 -1.77 10.97 20.27
CA ILE A 109 -1.80 12.37 19.81
C ILE A 109 -0.70 12.65 18.79
N VAL A 110 0.51 12.14 18.99
CA VAL A 110 1.60 12.31 18.03
C VAL A 110 1.25 11.62 16.71
N TYR A 111 0.75 10.39 16.78
CA TYR A 111 0.28 9.66 15.59
C TYR A 111 -0.82 10.43 14.86
N SER A 112 -1.88 10.82 15.57
CA SER A 112 -2.99 11.59 15.01
C SER A 112 -2.53 12.93 14.43
N SER A 113 -1.66 13.65 15.12
CA SER A 113 -1.14 14.94 14.65
C SER A 113 -0.29 14.79 13.39
N ALA A 114 0.51 13.72 13.29
CA ALA A 114 1.25 13.40 12.08
C ALA A 114 0.30 13.10 10.92
N LYS A 115 -0.73 12.28 11.15
CA LYS A 115 -1.77 11.99 10.15
C LYS A 115 -2.49 13.23 9.66
N LEU A 116 -2.97 14.06 10.56
CA LEU A 116 -3.68 15.31 10.25
C LEU A 116 -2.80 16.36 9.56
N ASN A 117 -1.47 16.24 9.64
CA ASN A 117 -0.51 17.05 8.87
C ASN A 117 -0.06 16.38 7.57
N GLU A 118 -0.71 15.29 7.16
CA GLU A 118 -0.36 14.49 5.97
C GLU A 118 1.09 13.98 6.00
N TYR A 119 1.66 13.80 7.19
CA TYR A 119 3.00 13.25 7.35
C TYR A 119 2.94 11.72 7.35
N PRO A 120 3.68 11.03 6.46
CA PRO A 120 3.54 9.60 6.24
C PRO A 120 4.22 8.81 7.37
N ILE A 121 3.49 8.63 8.47
CA ILE A 121 3.89 7.80 9.61
C ILE A 121 3.07 6.51 9.66
N THR A 122 3.72 5.38 9.95
CA THR A 122 3.06 4.10 10.21
C THR A 122 2.78 3.95 11.70
N PRO A 123 1.80 3.15 12.11
CA PRO A 123 1.62 2.79 13.52
C PRO A 123 2.90 2.20 14.13
N GLU A 124 3.68 1.46 13.34
CA GLU A 124 4.92 0.81 13.76
C GLU A 124 6.03 1.80 14.07
N ASP A 125 6.12 2.91 13.34
CA ASP A 125 7.08 3.98 13.62
C ASP A 125 6.90 4.48 15.07
N ILE A 126 5.65 4.68 15.48
CA ILE A 126 5.29 5.09 16.84
C ILE A 126 5.54 3.96 17.83
N VAL A 127 5.07 2.74 17.54
CA VAL A 127 5.21 1.57 18.42
C VAL A 127 6.69 1.25 18.70
N ARG A 128 7.55 1.26 17.67
CA ARG A 128 8.99 1.03 17.79
C ARG A 128 9.68 2.11 18.61
N THR A 129 9.22 3.35 18.48
CA THR A 129 9.74 4.48 19.26
C THR A 129 9.20 4.45 20.69
N SER A 130 8.03 3.87 20.91
CA SER A 130 7.40 3.75 22.21
C SER A 130 8.12 2.75 23.12
N ASN A 131 7.94 2.92 24.42
CA ASN A 131 8.61 2.11 25.44
C ASN A 131 7.86 0.77 25.59
N GLU A 132 8.18 -0.25 24.78
CA GLU A 132 7.78 -1.68 24.83
C GLU A 132 6.30 -2.07 25.06
N MET A 133 5.39 -1.15 25.39
CA MET A 133 4.04 -1.44 25.90
C MET A 133 2.92 -0.78 25.10
N VAL A 134 3.22 0.15 24.18
CA VAL A 134 2.22 0.62 23.21
C VAL A 134 2.20 -0.39 22.08
N THR A 135 1.17 -1.21 22.00
CA THR A 135 0.95 -2.09 20.85
C THR A 135 0.26 -1.34 19.71
N ARG A 136 0.37 -1.84 18.47
CA ARG A 136 -0.35 -1.29 17.30
C ARG A 136 -1.84 -1.10 17.60
N LYS A 137 -2.49 -2.11 18.19
CA LYS A 137 -3.93 -2.09 18.51
C LYS A 137 -4.26 -0.99 19.52
N ILE A 138 -3.47 -0.89 20.59
CA ILE A 138 -3.66 0.13 21.62
C ILE A 138 -3.47 1.52 21.03
N LEU A 139 -2.41 1.73 20.23
CA LEU A 139 -2.16 3.01 19.57
C LEU A 139 -3.34 3.45 18.70
N LEU A 140 -3.79 2.56 17.80
CA LEU A 140 -4.86 2.88 16.86
C LEU A 140 -6.19 3.15 17.59
N ARG A 141 -6.50 2.38 18.63
CA ARG A 141 -7.68 2.63 19.48
C ARG A 141 -7.58 3.96 20.21
N THR A 142 -6.46 4.27 20.84
CA THR A 142 -6.30 5.56 21.54
C THR A 142 -6.38 6.72 20.54
N SER A 143 -5.82 6.55 19.35
CA SER A 143 -5.91 7.56 18.28
C SER A 143 -7.35 7.78 17.82
N LYS A 144 -8.14 6.71 17.70
CA LYS A 144 -9.60 6.76 17.46
C LYS A 144 -10.29 7.60 18.51
N GLU A 145 -10.10 7.23 19.77
CA GLU A 145 -10.72 7.88 20.93
C GLU A 145 -10.40 9.39 20.93
N ILE A 146 -9.15 9.77 20.67
CA ILE A 146 -8.73 11.18 20.57
C ILE A 146 -9.42 11.91 19.41
N VAL A 147 -9.44 11.31 18.21
CA VAL A 147 -10.00 11.93 17.00
C VAL A 147 -11.51 12.14 17.16
N SER A 148 -12.23 11.12 17.63
CA SER A 148 -13.67 11.18 17.83
C SER A 148 -14.06 12.15 18.94
N GLU A 149 -13.35 12.13 20.08
CA GLU A 149 -13.62 13.03 21.22
C GLU A 149 -13.42 14.50 20.86
N LEU A 150 -12.43 14.80 20.00
CA LEU A 150 -12.11 16.16 19.58
C LEU A 150 -12.84 16.59 18.30
N GLY A 151 -13.60 15.69 17.65
CA GLY A 151 -14.26 15.97 16.37
C GLY A 151 -13.28 16.34 15.25
N LEU A 152 -12.12 15.68 15.21
CA LEU A 152 -11.11 15.89 14.18
C LEU A 152 -11.45 15.08 12.92
N ASP A 153 -11.04 15.57 11.76
CA ASP A 153 -11.29 14.89 10.48
C ASP A 153 -10.42 13.61 10.35
N PRO A 154 -11.03 12.42 10.30
CA PRO A 154 -10.29 11.16 10.26
C PRO A 154 -9.76 10.80 8.87
N THR A 155 -10.14 11.52 7.81
CA THR A 155 -9.86 11.14 6.41
C THR A 155 -8.37 10.84 6.17
N ALA A 156 -7.47 11.62 6.79
CA ALA A 156 -6.03 11.46 6.62
C ALA A 156 -5.46 10.15 7.21
N PHE A 157 -6.22 9.42 8.03
CA PHE A 157 -5.81 8.11 8.54
C PHE A 157 -5.90 7.01 7.47
N PHE A 158 -6.76 7.19 6.46
CA PHE A 158 -7.06 6.19 5.45
C PHE A 158 -6.36 6.45 4.11
N ASP A 159 -5.72 7.60 3.95
CA ASP A 159 -4.98 7.91 2.73
C ASP A 159 -3.75 7.02 2.58
N ALA A 160 -3.81 6.07 1.64
CA ALA A 160 -2.68 5.23 1.28
C ALA A 160 -1.61 5.99 0.47
N SER A 161 -1.98 7.07 -0.23
CA SER A 161 -1.12 7.76 -1.18
C SER A 161 0.05 8.49 -0.50
N MET A 162 -0.09 8.90 0.76
CA MET A 162 0.97 9.55 1.54
C MET A 162 2.19 8.63 1.72
N TYR A 163 1.98 7.32 1.84
CA TYR A 163 3.05 6.36 2.08
C TYR A 163 3.89 6.04 0.84
N VAL A 164 3.32 6.26 -0.35
CA VAL A 164 3.95 5.86 -1.62
C VAL A 164 5.32 6.51 -1.79
N GLY A 165 5.46 7.79 -1.42
CA GLY A 165 6.73 8.51 -1.56
C GLY A 165 7.83 7.88 -0.70
N ARG A 166 7.55 7.72 0.60
CA ARG A 166 8.49 7.17 1.59
C ARG A 166 8.91 5.75 1.21
N PHE A 167 7.95 4.88 0.91
CA PHE A 167 8.24 3.48 0.55
C PHE A 167 9.04 3.37 -0.75
N CYS A 168 8.73 4.19 -1.78
CA CYS A 168 9.53 4.22 -3.01
C CYS A 168 10.99 4.61 -2.74
N GLU A 169 11.22 5.57 -1.84
CA GLU A 169 12.56 6.02 -1.46
C GLU A 169 13.33 4.94 -0.70
N GLU A 170 12.72 4.33 0.32
CA GLU A 170 13.32 3.25 1.11
C GLU A 170 13.67 2.02 0.25
N LEU A 171 12.83 1.71 -0.74
CA LEU A 171 13.03 0.62 -1.70
C LEU A 171 13.94 0.99 -2.89
N ASN A 172 14.44 2.23 -2.96
CA ASN A 172 15.27 2.75 -4.06
C ASN A 172 14.64 2.55 -5.45
N LEU A 173 13.33 2.78 -5.57
CA LEU A 173 12.59 2.53 -6.81
C LEU A 173 12.81 3.64 -7.84
N VAL A 174 12.63 3.27 -9.12
CA VAL A 174 12.74 4.23 -10.22
C VAL A 174 11.62 5.28 -10.13
N PRO A 175 11.85 6.55 -10.55
CA PRO A 175 10.88 7.65 -10.41
C PRO A 175 9.51 7.41 -11.09
N ALA A 176 9.44 6.43 -12.00
CA ALA A 176 8.20 6.04 -12.66
C ALA A 176 7.20 5.33 -11.73
N VAL A 177 7.67 4.64 -10.68
CA VAL A 177 6.83 3.78 -9.84
C VAL A 177 5.87 4.59 -8.99
N GLY A 178 6.35 5.63 -8.30
CA GLY A 178 5.55 6.42 -7.37
C GLY A 178 4.27 7.02 -7.98
N PRO A 179 4.37 7.79 -9.08
CA PRO A 179 3.19 8.33 -9.77
C PRO A 179 2.22 7.24 -10.23
N ARG A 180 2.74 6.11 -10.72
CA ARG A 180 1.90 5.00 -11.15
C ARG A 180 1.19 4.31 -9.99
N ALA A 181 1.87 4.09 -8.88
CA ALA A 181 1.27 3.53 -7.67
C ALA A 181 0.15 4.43 -7.13
N LYS A 182 0.33 5.76 -7.15
CA LYS A 182 -0.73 6.70 -6.78
C LYS A 182 -1.94 6.61 -7.71
N GLN A 183 -1.72 6.56 -9.02
CA GLN A 183 -2.80 6.38 -10.00
C GLN A 183 -3.58 5.07 -9.77
N ILE A 184 -2.89 3.98 -9.41
CA ILE A 184 -3.54 2.71 -9.06
C ILE A 184 -4.42 2.86 -7.80
N LEU A 185 -3.94 3.60 -6.79
CA LEU A 185 -4.74 3.89 -5.60
C LEU A 185 -5.97 4.74 -5.93
N ASP A 186 -5.83 5.74 -6.81
CA ASP A 186 -6.94 6.58 -7.27
C ASP A 186 -8.04 5.71 -7.92
N TYR A 187 -7.67 4.78 -8.80
CA TYR A 187 -8.61 3.83 -9.39
C TYR A 187 -9.31 2.96 -8.35
N CYS A 188 -8.59 2.54 -7.31
CA CYS A 188 -9.18 1.72 -6.26
C CYS A 188 -10.14 2.50 -5.37
N ASN A 189 -9.87 3.78 -5.16
CA ASN A 189 -10.77 4.70 -4.46
C ASN A 189 -12.03 4.97 -5.30
N GLU A 190 -11.89 5.21 -6.60
CA GLU A 190 -13.01 5.39 -7.53
C GLU A 190 -13.89 4.13 -7.65
N ALA A 191 -13.28 2.94 -7.53
CA ALA A 191 -13.98 1.66 -7.51
C ALA A 191 -14.52 1.27 -6.13
N GLU A 192 -14.34 2.11 -5.10
CA GLU A 192 -14.79 1.89 -3.72
C GLU A 192 -14.28 0.58 -3.09
N ILE A 193 -13.12 0.07 -3.52
CA ILE A 193 -12.54 -1.18 -3.01
C ILE A 193 -11.52 -0.96 -1.89
N THR A 194 -11.38 0.24 -1.33
CA THR A 194 -10.36 0.56 -0.31
C THR A 194 -10.88 0.53 1.12
N SER A 195 -12.20 0.60 1.33
CA SER A 195 -12.81 0.64 2.67
C SER A 195 -12.47 -0.59 3.51
N GLY A 196 -12.20 -0.36 4.80
CA GLY A 196 -11.82 -1.40 5.77
C GLY A 196 -10.45 -2.04 5.53
N LYS A 197 -9.61 -1.49 4.65
CA LYS A 197 -8.29 -2.05 4.30
C LYS A 197 -7.17 -1.14 4.79
N SER A 198 -6.12 -1.76 5.33
CA SER A 198 -4.98 -1.03 5.87
C SER A 198 -4.32 -0.14 4.79
N PRO A 199 -4.15 1.17 5.03
CA PRO A 199 -3.55 2.09 4.06
C PRO A 199 -2.11 1.74 3.69
N THR A 200 -1.30 1.24 4.63
CA THR A 200 0.06 0.78 4.35
C THR A 200 0.05 -0.45 3.45
N GLY A 201 -0.90 -1.37 3.65
CA GLY A 201 -1.10 -2.54 2.80
C GLY A 201 -1.58 -2.19 1.39
N LEU A 202 -2.49 -1.21 1.27
CA LEU A 202 -2.93 -0.68 -0.02
C LEU A 202 -1.77 -0.03 -0.80
N ALA A 203 -0.99 0.83 -0.14
CA ALA A 203 0.18 1.47 -0.71
C ALA A 203 1.24 0.45 -1.15
N ALA A 204 1.56 -0.52 -0.29
CA ALA A 204 2.50 -1.60 -0.58
C ALA A 204 2.10 -2.41 -1.82
N ALA A 205 0.82 -2.80 -1.91
CA ALA A 205 0.30 -3.50 -3.07
C ALA A 205 0.32 -2.65 -4.34
N ALA A 206 0.00 -1.36 -4.25
CA ALA A 206 0.03 -0.45 -5.40
C ALA A 206 1.45 -0.23 -5.93
N ILE A 207 2.44 -0.16 -5.03
CA ILE A 207 3.86 -0.11 -5.39
C ILE A 207 4.28 -1.42 -6.06
N TYR A 208 3.94 -2.57 -5.47
CA TYR A 208 4.22 -3.87 -6.07
C TYR A 208 3.64 -3.95 -7.48
N ASN A 209 2.36 -3.56 -7.63
CA ASN A 209 1.66 -3.52 -8.89
C ASN A 209 2.37 -2.66 -9.94
N ALA A 210 2.69 -1.41 -9.58
CA ALA A 210 3.41 -0.48 -10.45
C ALA A 210 4.81 -1.02 -10.85
N CYS A 211 5.54 -1.68 -9.94
CA CYS A 211 6.82 -2.31 -10.28
C CYS A 211 6.65 -3.42 -11.33
N ARG A 212 5.62 -4.28 -11.17
CA ARG A 212 5.35 -5.35 -12.15
C ARG A 212 5.04 -4.81 -13.54
N GLU A 213 4.29 -3.72 -13.64
CA GLU A 213 3.98 -3.08 -14.94
C GLU A 213 5.20 -2.41 -15.59
N GLN A 214 6.14 -1.92 -14.78
CA GLN A 214 7.38 -1.27 -15.26
C GLN A 214 8.52 -2.27 -15.47
N ASP A 215 8.24 -3.59 -15.45
CA ASP A 215 9.25 -4.66 -15.57
C ASP A 215 10.40 -4.53 -14.55
N TYR A 216 10.10 -3.94 -13.39
CA TYR A 216 11.04 -3.80 -12.29
C TYR A 216 10.92 -5.01 -11.35
N ASP A 217 12.04 -5.70 -11.13
CA ASP A 217 12.07 -6.87 -10.27
C ASP A 217 12.11 -6.46 -8.80
N ILE A 218 11.07 -6.82 -8.07
CA ILE A 218 10.95 -6.63 -6.63
C ILE A 218 10.06 -7.72 -6.06
N THR A 219 10.45 -8.24 -4.90
CA THR A 219 9.71 -9.28 -4.20
C THR A 219 8.68 -8.68 -3.24
N GLN A 220 7.64 -9.45 -2.93
CA GLN A 220 6.68 -9.06 -1.89
C GLN A 220 7.34 -9.01 -0.51
N SER A 221 8.39 -9.79 -0.27
CA SER A 221 9.17 -9.76 0.98
C SER A 221 9.88 -8.42 1.15
N GLU A 222 10.55 -7.90 0.11
CA GLU A 222 11.23 -6.60 0.19
C GLU A 222 10.25 -5.47 0.51
N ILE A 223 9.07 -5.48 -0.10
CA ILE A 223 8.01 -4.50 0.18
C ILE A 223 7.41 -4.71 1.58
N SER A 224 7.23 -5.96 1.99
CA SER A 224 6.73 -6.35 3.33
C SER A 224 7.64 -5.80 4.43
N ASP A 225 8.96 -5.83 4.24
CA ASP A 225 9.92 -5.36 5.23
C ASP A 225 9.85 -3.84 5.43
N VAL A 226 9.61 -3.07 4.36
CA VAL A 226 9.48 -1.60 4.42
C VAL A 226 8.10 -1.16 4.89
N ALA A 227 7.04 -1.80 4.40
CA ALA A 227 5.66 -1.42 4.72
C ALA A 227 5.12 -2.06 6.01
N GLU A 228 5.87 -3.02 6.57
CA GLU A 228 5.57 -3.73 7.82
C GLU A 228 4.18 -4.39 7.82
N VAL A 229 3.83 -4.96 6.67
CA VAL A 229 2.59 -5.71 6.41
C VAL A 229 2.95 -7.09 5.87
N SER A 230 2.11 -8.10 6.12
CA SER A 230 2.40 -9.45 5.64
C SER A 230 2.41 -9.55 4.11
N GLU A 231 3.25 -10.41 3.55
CA GLU A 231 3.21 -10.73 2.11
C GLU A 231 1.82 -11.17 1.63
N LEU A 232 1.07 -11.88 2.49
CA LEU A 232 -0.29 -12.29 2.17
C LEU A 232 -1.22 -11.07 2.00
N THR A 233 -1.07 -10.06 2.85
CA THR A 233 -1.77 -8.78 2.72
C THR A 233 -1.45 -8.13 1.38
N ILE A 234 -0.15 -8.01 1.03
CA ILE A 234 0.28 -7.44 -0.25
C ILE A 234 -0.32 -8.22 -1.42
N ARG A 235 -0.28 -9.55 -1.37
CA ARG A 235 -0.78 -10.45 -2.41
C ARG A 235 -2.29 -10.29 -2.64
N ASN A 236 -3.08 -10.29 -1.57
CA ASN A 236 -4.54 -10.17 -1.67
C ASN A 236 -4.92 -8.80 -2.24
N ARG A 237 -4.32 -7.72 -1.73
CA ARG A 237 -4.58 -6.36 -2.19
C ARG A 237 -4.12 -6.17 -3.64
N TYR A 238 -2.98 -6.74 -4.03
CA TYR A 238 -2.51 -6.73 -5.41
C TYR A 238 -3.52 -7.36 -6.36
N GLN A 239 -4.11 -8.52 -6.00
CA GLN A 239 -5.11 -9.18 -6.85
C GLN A 239 -6.35 -8.31 -7.06
N GLU A 240 -6.89 -7.75 -5.98
CA GLU A 240 -8.05 -6.84 -6.03
C GLU A 240 -7.74 -5.59 -6.88
N GLN A 241 -6.56 -4.98 -6.69
CA GLN A 241 -6.12 -3.83 -7.48
C GLN A 241 -5.95 -4.18 -8.97
N ARG A 242 -5.45 -5.39 -9.29
CA ARG A 242 -5.30 -5.82 -10.69
C ARG A 242 -6.62 -5.97 -11.40
N GLU A 243 -7.66 -6.48 -10.73
CA GLU A 243 -9.00 -6.61 -11.31
C GLU A 243 -9.52 -5.24 -11.74
N VAL A 244 -9.46 -4.24 -10.85
CA VAL A 244 -9.88 -2.86 -11.12
C VAL A 244 -9.05 -2.22 -12.24
N VAL A 245 -7.72 -2.33 -12.18
CA VAL A 245 -6.84 -1.73 -13.21
C VAL A 245 -7.08 -2.35 -14.59
N ASN A 246 -7.26 -3.68 -14.66
CA ASN A 246 -7.51 -4.38 -15.92
C ASN A 246 -8.87 -4.01 -16.52
N GLU A 247 -9.87 -3.71 -15.69
CA GLU A 247 -11.18 -3.27 -16.16
C GLU A 247 -11.14 -1.83 -16.68
N ILE A 248 -10.52 -0.91 -15.92
CA ILE A 248 -10.45 0.52 -16.26
C ILE A 248 -9.54 0.78 -17.46
N GLU A 249 -8.40 0.10 -17.54
CA GLU A 249 -7.37 0.38 -18.54
C GLU A 249 -7.38 -0.59 -19.73
N ARG A 250 -8.46 -1.37 -19.89
CA ARG A 250 -8.56 -2.35 -20.97
C ARG A 250 -8.39 -1.65 -22.34
N PRO A 251 -7.44 -2.10 -23.18
CA PRO A 251 -7.32 -1.57 -24.53
C PRO A 251 -8.53 -1.96 -25.39
N GLU A 252 -8.72 -1.24 -26.50
CA GLU A 252 -9.65 -1.65 -27.55
C GLU A 252 -9.32 -3.07 -28.05
N ASP A 253 -10.35 -3.80 -28.48
CA ASP A 253 -10.24 -5.19 -28.95
C ASP A 253 -9.64 -5.26 -30.36
N ASP A 254 -8.38 -4.83 -30.46
CA ASP A 254 -7.58 -4.75 -31.68
C ASP A 254 -6.10 -4.98 -31.34
N VAL A 255 -5.43 -5.86 -32.08
CA VAL A 255 -4.06 -6.30 -31.77
C VAL A 255 -3.09 -5.10 -31.82
N THR A 256 -3.24 -4.22 -32.80
CA THR A 256 -2.41 -3.03 -32.96
C THR A 256 -2.60 -2.06 -31.80
N LYS A 257 -3.85 -1.84 -31.37
CA LYS A 257 -4.16 -1.04 -30.17
C LYS A 257 -3.56 -1.64 -28.90
N VAL A 258 -3.64 -2.96 -28.73
CA VAL A 258 -3.04 -3.68 -27.59
C VAL A 258 -1.52 -3.49 -27.56
N VAL A 259 -0.84 -3.65 -28.70
CA VAL A 259 0.63 -3.53 -28.77
C VAL A 259 1.10 -2.13 -28.42
N GLU A 260 0.49 -1.09 -29.02
CA GLU A 260 0.85 0.30 -28.69
C GLU A 260 0.54 0.65 -27.23
N TRP A 261 -0.61 0.20 -26.71
CA TRP A 261 -0.97 0.35 -25.31
C TRP A 261 0.06 -0.27 -24.34
N ALA A 262 0.61 -1.44 -24.68
CA ALA A 262 1.63 -2.11 -23.88
C ALA A 262 2.98 -1.41 -23.95
N ILE A 263 3.41 -1.00 -25.16
CA ILE A 263 4.67 -0.27 -25.39
C ILE A 263 4.71 1.03 -24.57
N ASP A 264 3.60 1.75 -24.51
CA ASP A 264 3.52 3.01 -23.79
C ASP A 264 3.62 2.82 -22.26
N ARG A 265 3.21 1.66 -21.74
CA ARG A 265 3.24 1.35 -20.31
C ARG A 265 4.58 0.80 -19.83
N ILE A 266 5.23 -0.09 -20.58
CA ILE A 266 6.45 -0.80 -20.14
C ILE A 266 7.72 0.10 -20.23
N LYS A 267 7.62 1.35 -20.73
CA LYS A 267 8.75 2.30 -20.87
C LYS A 267 10.00 1.70 -21.52
N LEU A 268 9.79 0.93 -22.59
CA LEU A 268 10.86 0.29 -23.36
C LEU A 268 11.74 1.29 -24.13
N GLN A 269 13.01 0.93 -24.34
CA GLN A 269 13.97 1.70 -25.15
C GLN A 269 13.50 1.79 -26.62
N PRO A 270 13.82 2.88 -27.35
CA PRO A 270 13.36 3.07 -28.73
C PRO A 270 13.66 1.91 -29.68
N GLU A 271 14.81 1.26 -29.51
CA GLU A 271 15.25 0.11 -30.30
C GLU A 271 14.31 -1.09 -30.09
N VAL A 272 13.98 -1.39 -28.84
CA VAL A 272 13.03 -2.45 -28.47
C VAL A 272 11.64 -2.15 -29.03
N ARG A 273 11.17 -0.90 -28.91
CA ARG A 273 9.88 -0.47 -29.49
C ARG A 273 9.84 -0.66 -31.00
N SER A 274 10.95 -0.44 -31.68
CA SER A 274 11.05 -0.55 -33.13
C SER A 274 10.97 -2.00 -33.59
N GLU A 275 11.63 -2.92 -32.88
CA GLU A 275 11.50 -4.36 -33.13
C GLU A 275 10.08 -4.89 -32.84
N ILE A 276 9.42 -4.40 -31.79
CA ILE A 276 8.02 -4.77 -31.53
C ILE A 276 7.10 -4.34 -32.66
N ARG A 277 7.26 -3.11 -33.16
CA ARG A 277 6.46 -2.61 -34.31
C ARG A 277 6.76 -3.37 -35.59
N PHE A 278 8.02 -3.74 -35.83
CA PHE A 278 8.36 -4.60 -36.97
C PHE A 278 7.61 -5.94 -36.92
N VAL A 279 7.55 -6.59 -35.75
CA VAL A 279 6.79 -7.85 -35.59
C VAL A 279 5.30 -7.61 -35.81
N LEU A 280 4.75 -6.50 -35.31
CA LEU A 280 3.36 -6.12 -35.54
C LEU A 280 3.05 -5.95 -37.03
N ASP A 281 3.84 -5.14 -37.74
CA ASP A 281 3.68 -4.89 -39.18
C ASP A 281 3.79 -6.19 -39.98
N PHE A 282 4.73 -7.07 -39.62
CA PHE A 282 4.88 -8.38 -40.25
C PHE A 282 3.63 -9.25 -40.08
N VAL A 283 3.04 -9.29 -38.88
CA VAL A 283 1.82 -10.06 -38.60
C VAL A 283 0.63 -9.48 -39.36
N ASP A 284 0.49 -8.15 -39.39
CA ASP A 284 -0.58 -7.43 -40.09
C ASP A 284 -0.51 -7.62 -41.61
N GLU A 285 0.68 -7.64 -42.20
CA GLU A 285 0.90 -7.96 -43.61
C GLU A 285 0.62 -9.44 -43.91
N SER A 286 0.89 -10.32 -42.94
CA SER A 286 0.83 -11.76 -43.12
C SER A 286 -0.57 -12.37 -42.98
N LYS A 287 -1.61 -11.63 -42.54
CA LYS A 287 -3.07 -11.90 -42.35
C LYS A 287 -3.62 -13.33 -42.12
N GLU A 288 -2.97 -14.38 -42.58
CA GLU A 288 -3.29 -15.80 -42.47
C GLU A 288 -2.99 -16.39 -41.07
N LEU A 289 -2.07 -15.81 -40.28
CA LEU A 289 -1.65 -16.41 -38.99
C LEU A 289 -2.63 -16.17 -37.81
N VAL A 290 -3.41 -15.09 -37.84
CA VAL A 290 -4.36 -14.74 -36.74
C VAL A 290 -5.72 -15.43 -36.92
N HIS A 291 -5.99 -15.95 -38.12
CA HIS A 291 -7.24 -16.64 -38.45
C HIS A 291 -7.19 -18.17 -38.28
N GLU A 292 -6.02 -18.81 -38.20
CA GLU A 292 -5.93 -20.29 -38.15
C GLU A 292 -5.94 -20.91 -36.74
N SER A 293 -6.02 -20.14 -35.65
CA SER A 293 -6.06 -20.68 -34.29
C SER A 293 -7.47 -21.00 -33.76
N GLU A 294 -8.43 -21.34 -34.64
CA GLU A 294 -9.87 -21.56 -34.31
C GLU A 294 -10.19 -22.80 -33.43
N GLU A 295 -9.20 -23.44 -32.80
CA GLU A 295 -9.41 -24.59 -31.90
C GLU A 295 -8.95 -24.34 -30.44
N ILE A 296 -9.11 -23.12 -29.94
CA ILE A 296 -8.94 -22.84 -28.51
C ILE A 296 -10.24 -22.20 -28.00
N ASP A 297 -10.81 -22.79 -26.95
CA ASP A 297 -12.05 -22.38 -26.26
C ASP A 297 -11.81 -21.07 -25.49
N ASP A 298 -11.48 -20.01 -26.22
CA ASP A 298 -11.11 -18.70 -25.70
C ASP A 298 -12.30 -17.74 -25.70
N GLU A 299 -12.40 -16.91 -24.66
CA GLU A 299 -13.31 -15.77 -24.69
C GLU A 299 -12.89 -14.83 -25.85
N PRO A 300 -13.82 -14.45 -26.76
CA PRO A 300 -13.50 -13.66 -27.96
C PRO A 300 -12.66 -12.42 -27.66
N ASP A 301 -12.97 -11.75 -26.54
CA ASP A 301 -12.39 -10.47 -26.13
C ASP A 301 -10.96 -10.60 -25.53
N GLU A 302 -10.43 -11.82 -25.35
CA GLU A 302 -9.04 -12.05 -24.92
C GLU A 302 -8.09 -12.29 -26.09
N LYS A 303 -8.61 -12.61 -27.28
CA LYS A 303 -7.78 -13.01 -28.42
C LYS A 303 -6.81 -11.91 -28.85
N PRO A 304 -7.23 -10.63 -29.03
CA PRO A 304 -6.30 -9.56 -29.35
C PRO A 304 -5.28 -9.27 -28.25
N LEU A 305 -5.67 -9.39 -26.97
CA LEU A 305 -4.74 -9.25 -25.83
C LEU A 305 -3.62 -10.30 -25.89
N ARG A 306 -3.97 -11.57 -26.08
CA ARG A 306 -3.01 -12.69 -26.16
C ARG A 306 -2.00 -12.49 -27.29
N TRP A 307 -2.49 -12.16 -28.49
CA TRP A 307 -1.64 -11.92 -29.66
C TRP A 307 -0.78 -10.67 -29.50
N GLY A 308 -1.35 -9.57 -28.99
CA GLY A 308 -0.59 -8.35 -28.74
C GLY A 308 0.52 -8.56 -27.71
N MET A 309 0.26 -9.27 -26.59
CA MET A 309 1.29 -9.62 -25.61
C MET A 309 2.39 -10.51 -26.22
N ALA A 310 2.01 -11.45 -27.10
CA ALA A 310 2.98 -12.30 -27.77
C ALA A 310 3.87 -11.52 -28.74
N ILE A 311 3.31 -10.57 -29.51
CA ILE A 311 4.06 -9.67 -30.39
C ILE A 311 5.06 -8.84 -29.59
N VAL A 312 4.63 -8.26 -28.46
CA VAL A 312 5.49 -7.49 -27.56
C VAL A 312 6.66 -8.35 -27.05
N MET A 313 6.39 -9.57 -26.60
CA MET A 313 7.43 -10.49 -26.13
C MET A 313 8.42 -10.90 -27.24
N VAL A 314 7.93 -11.20 -28.44
CA VAL A 314 8.80 -11.59 -29.57
C VAL A 314 9.66 -10.42 -30.00
N GLY A 315 9.08 -9.23 -30.15
CA GLY A 315 9.82 -8.01 -30.47
C GLY A 315 10.88 -7.69 -29.42
N ALA A 316 10.55 -7.81 -28.12
CA ALA A 316 11.50 -7.63 -27.03
C ALA A 316 12.70 -8.58 -27.15
N ARG A 317 12.45 -9.88 -27.37
CA ARG A 317 13.52 -10.88 -27.52
C ARG A 317 14.41 -10.64 -28.73
N ARG A 318 13.84 -10.16 -29.84
CA ARG A 318 14.61 -9.80 -31.05
C ARG A 318 15.56 -8.65 -30.80
N ALA A 319 15.18 -7.73 -29.90
CA ALA A 319 16.01 -6.63 -29.46
C ALA A 319 16.98 -6.99 -28.32
N ASP A 320 17.14 -8.29 -27.99
CA ASP A 320 17.93 -8.78 -26.85
C ASP A 320 17.50 -8.18 -25.50
N TYR A 321 16.21 -7.84 -25.37
CA TYR A 321 15.61 -7.34 -24.14
C TYR A 321 14.87 -8.48 -23.41
N ASP A 322 15.28 -8.76 -22.18
CA ASP A 322 14.74 -9.84 -21.33
C ASP A 322 13.46 -9.40 -20.61
N LEU A 323 12.37 -9.26 -21.38
CA LEU A 323 11.06 -8.88 -20.84
C LEU A 323 10.42 -10.01 -20.03
N ASN A 324 9.95 -9.72 -18.82
CA ASN A 324 9.29 -10.72 -18.00
C ASN A 324 7.85 -11.01 -18.44
N TYR A 325 7.49 -12.30 -18.55
CA TYR A 325 6.11 -12.71 -18.77
C TYR A 325 5.13 -12.22 -17.69
N SER A 326 5.63 -12.04 -16.47
CA SER A 326 4.83 -11.52 -15.38
C SER A 326 4.41 -10.07 -15.58
N THR A 327 5.19 -9.28 -16.31
CA THR A 327 4.85 -7.89 -16.67
C THR A 327 3.71 -7.89 -17.66
N LEU A 328 3.78 -8.74 -18.69
CA LEU A 328 2.70 -8.90 -19.65
C LEU A 328 1.42 -9.44 -19.00
N LYS A 329 1.54 -10.43 -18.11
CA LYS A 329 0.42 -10.94 -17.31
C LYS A 329 -0.15 -9.86 -16.39
N ALA A 330 0.69 -9.07 -15.72
CA ALA A 330 0.23 -7.99 -14.87
C ALA A 330 -0.63 -7.04 -15.70
N LEU A 331 -0.06 -6.47 -16.78
CA LEU A 331 -0.74 -5.52 -17.64
C LEU A 331 -2.07 -6.05 -18.21
N SER A 332 -2.03 -7.22 -18.85
CA SER A 332 -3.16 -7.73 -19.65
C SER A 332 -4.16 -8.58 -18.88
N GLY A 333 -3.82 -9.11 -17.70
CA GLY A 333 -4.58 -10.16 -17.03
C GLY A 333 -4.47 -11.55 -17.66
N VAL A 334 -3.93 -11.66 -18.89
CA VAL A 334 -3.81 -12.93 -19.63
C VAL A 334 -2.84 -13.88 -18.93
N LYS A 335 -3.19 -15.18 -18.89
CA LYS A 335 -2.32 -16.18 -18.26
C LYS A 335 -1.03 -16.33 -19.06
N THR A 336 0.07 -16.52 -18.32
CA THR A 336 1.41 -16.66 -18.90
C THR A 336 1.52 -17.81 -19.91
N ASP A 337 0.81 -18.93 -19.67
CA ASP A 337 0.86 -20.09 -20.56
C ASP A 337 0.21 -19.79 -21.92
N ASP A 338 -0.87 -18.99 -21.93
CA ASP A 338 -1.54 -18.57 -23.17
C ASP A 338 -0.64 -17.63 -23.98
N ILE A 339 0.04 -16.68 -23.32
CA ILE A 339 1.02 -15.81 -23.96
C ILE A 339 2.18 -16.65 -24.53
N ARG A 340 2.70 -17.64 -23.79
CA ARG A 340 3.79 -18.52 -24.24
C ARG A 340 3.42 -19.34 -25.46
N SER A 341 2.17 -19.82 -25.53
CA SER A 341 1.66 -20.54 -26.69
C SER A 341 1.77 -19.67 -27.95
N ASN A 342 1.22 -18.46 -27.92
CA ASN A 342 1.26 -17.55 -29.06
C ASN A 342 2.68 -17.06 -29.41
N VAL A 343 3.54 -16.85 -28.40
CA VAL A 343 4.96 -16.53 -28.63
C VAL A 343 5.65 -17.64 -29.42
N SER A 344 5.39 -18.90 -29.10
CA SER A 344 5.99 -20.04 -29.79
C SER A 344 5.55 -20.10 -31.26
N LEU A 345 4.28 -19.80 -31.54
CA LEU A 345 3.74 -19.71 -32.90
C LEU A 345 4.39 -18.57 -33.69
N LEU A 346 4.46 -17.37 -33.11
CA LEU A 346 5.07 -16.20 -33.76
C LEU A 346 6.56 -16.41 -34.04
N GLN A 347 7.32 -16.95 -33.09
CA GLN A 347 8.75 -17.20 -33.28
C GLN A 347 9.06 -18.17 -34.44
N ALA A 348 8.14 -19.07 -34.79
CA ALA A 348 8.31 -20.00 -35.89
C ALA A 348 8.21 -19.33 -37.27
N VAL A 349 7.55 -18.17 -37.35
CA VAL A 349 7.19 -17.49 -38.61
C VAL A 349 7.83 -16.12 -38.77
N THR A 350 8.19 -15.46 -37.67
CA THR A 350 8.90 -14.18 -37.72
C THR A 350 10.34 -14.39 -38.23
N PRO A 351 10.80 -13.63 -39.25
CA PRO A 351 12.17 -13.73 -39.75
C PRO A 351 13.18 -13.36 -38.66
N PRO A 352 14.43 -13.86 -38.65
CA PRO A 352 15.43 -13.46 -37.66
C PRO A 352 15.78 -11.96 -37.75
N SER A 353 16.27 -11.39 -36.63
CA SER A 353 16.71 -9.99 -36.49
C SER A 353 17.92 -9.65 -37.33
#